data_AF-A0A7C3UTN6-F1
#
_entry.id   AF-A0A7C3UTN6-F1
#
_cell.length_a   1.000
_cell.length_b   1.000
_cell.length_c   1.000
_cell.angle_alpha   90.00
_cell.angle_beta   90.00
_cell.angle_gamma   90.00
#
_symmetry.space_group_name_H-M   'P 1'
#
loop_
_entity.id
_entity.type
_entity.pdbx_description
1 polymer ?
#
loop_
_entity_poly.entity_id
_entity_poly.type
_entity_poly.pdbx_seq_one_letter_code
_entity_poly.pdbx_strand_id
1 'polypeptide(L)'
;MGLEWIPREHGLKDHSRYGMEHWGKEAPCTIYEKRPLKDPQGNVIEGLYVSWIILNNPAQYNSYTTEMVKGVIAGFENASTDREVVAVVFTAVGPYA
;
A
#
# COMPACT_ATOMS: atom_id res chain seq x y z
N MET A 1 -47.96 -5.91 0.71
CA MET A 1 -47.02 -6.45 1.71
C MET A 1 -45.68 -6.65 1.04
N GLY A 2 -44.82 -5.64 1.06
CA GLY A 2 -43.50 -5.70 0.44
C GLY A 2 -42.44 -5.77 1.54
N LEU A 3 -41.42 -6.62 1.33
CA LEU A 3 -40.07 -6.77 1.92
C LEU A 3 -39.60 -5.95 3.15
N GLU A 4 -40.48 -5.43 4.00
CA GLU A 4 -40.17 -4.65 5.21
C GLU A 4 -39.43 -5.48 6.27
N TRP A 5 -39.54 -6.80 6.21
CA TRP A 5 -38.83 -7.73 7.09
C TRP A 5 -37.36 -7.92 6.73
N ILE A 6 -36.92 -7.52 5.52
CA ILE A 6 -35.52 -7.61 5.12
C ILE A 6 -34.79 -6.38 5.67
N PRO A 7 -33.78 -6.56 6.55
CA PRO A 7 -32.92 -5.48 6.98
C PRO A 7 -32.26 -4.86 5.75
N ARG A 8 -32.53 -3.57 5.52
CA ARG A 8 -31.90 -2.86 4.42
C ARG A 8 -30.55 -2.34 4.88
N GLU A 9 -29.48 -2.88 4.30
CA GLU A 9 -28.15 -2.32 4.50
C GLU A 9 -27.98 -1.06 3.64
N HIS A 10 -28.06 0.09 4.30
CA HIS A 10 -27.88 1.41 3.69
C HIS A 10 -26.48 2.01 3.93
N GLY A 11 -25.60 1.27 4.60
CA GLY A 11 -24.26 1.72 4.97
C GLY A 11 -23.26 1.63 3.82
N LEU A 12 -22.22 2.45 3.89
CA LEU A 12 -21.04 2.31 3.04
C LEU A 12 -20.38 0.96 3.34
N LYS A 13 -20.13 0.18 2.29
CA LYS A 13 -19.45 -1.11 2.41
C LYS A 13 -17.98 -0.92 2.10
N ASP A 14 -17.14 -1.28 3.06
CA ASP A 14 -15.71 -1.35 2.79
C ASP A 14 -15.42 -2.61 1.98
N HIS A 15 -14.89 -2.41 0.78
CA HIS A 15 -14.47 -3.47 -0.13
C HIS A 15 -12.95 -3.62 -0.16
N SER A 16 -12.22 -2.86 0.66
CA SER A 16 -10.78 -2.96 0.82
C SER A 16 -10.43 -4.32 1.42
N ARG A 17 -9.47 -5.00 0.80
CA ARG A 17 -9.08 -6.35 1.22
C ARG A 17 -7.98 -6.36 2.28
N TYR A 18 -7.16 -5.30 2.31
CA TYR A 18 -6.00 -5.21 3.18
C TYR A 18 -5.97 -3.83 3.84
N GLY A 19 -5.74 -3.82 5.16
CA GLY A 19 -5.47 -2.60 5.90
C GLY A 19 -3.97 -2.36 6.05
N MET A 20 -3.59 -1.73 7.17
CA MET A 20 -2.20 -1.39 7.50
C MET A 20 -1.47 -2.49 8.29
N GLU A 21 -2.11 -3.61 8.57
CA GLU A 21 -1.64 -4.67 9.47
C GLU A 21 -0.32 -5.33 9.05
N HIS A 22 0.00 -5.33 7.76
CA HIS A 22 1.19 -5.98 7.21
C HIS A 22 2.36 -5.00 6.94
N TRP A 23 2.21 -3.74 7.34
CA TRP A 23 3.24 -2.72 7.16
C TRP A 23 3.81 -2.25 8.49
N GLY A 24 5.13 -2.05 8.53
CA GLY A 24 5.85 -1.69 9.76
C GLY A 24 6.93 -0.64 9.52
N LYS A 25 7.64 -0.28 10.59
CA LYS A 25 8.78 0.65 10.55
C LYS A 25 10.11 0.00 10.93
N GLU A 26 10.09 -1.09 11.70
CA GLU A 26 11.28 -1.77 12.20
C GLU A 26 11.50 -3.08 11.44
N ALA A 27 12.75 -3.38 11.09
CA ALA A 27 13.11 -4.59 10.38
C ALA A 27 12.93 -5.85 11.28
N PRO A 28 12.47 -7.00 10.74
CA PRO A 28 12.08 -7.23 9.35
C PRO A 28 10.62 -6.85 9.07
N CYS A 29 10.38 -5.94 8.12
CA CYS A 29 9.02 -5.55 7.72
C CYS A 29 8.94 -5.15 6.25
N THR A 30 7.72 -4.97 5.76
CA THR A 30 7.45 -4.22 4.52
C THR A 30 7.00 -2.82 4.92
N ILE A 31 7.54 -1.79 4.29
CA ILE A 31 7.12 -0.39 4.47
C ILE A 31 6.26 0.00 3.27
N TYR A 32 5.15 0.69 3.53
CA TYR A 32 4.33 1.31 2.50
C TYR A 32 4.30 2.82 2.70
N GLU A 33 4.64 3.58 1.66
CA GLU A 33 4.58 5.03 1.68
C GLU A 33 3.87 5.56 0.44
N LYS A 34 2.86 6.40 0.63
CA LYS A 34 2.23 7.14 -0.46
C LYS A 34 2.90 8.52 -0.55
N ARG A 35 3.71 8.74 -1.59
CA ARG A 35 4.49 9.97 -1.77
C ARG A 35 3.87 10.85 -2.87
N PRO A 36 3.87 12.19 -2.71
CA PRO A 36 3.34 13.08 -3.74
C PRO A 36 4.16 12.96 -5.04
N LEU A 37 3.47 12.91 -6.18
CA LEU A 37 4.11 12.95 -7.49
C LEU A 37 4.71 14.33 -7.72
N LYS A 38 5.93 14.37 -8.27
CA LYS A 38 6.60 15.61 -8.64
C LYS A 38 6.84 15.66 -10.15
N ASP A 39 6.75 16.86 -10.72
CA ASP A 39 7.14 17.12 -12.10
C ASP A 39 8.69 17.10 -12.24
N PRO A 40 9.24 17.17 -13.47
CA PRO A 40 10.68 17.22 -13.69
C PRO A 40 11.38 18.45 -13.07
N GLN A 41 10.65 19.49 -12.71
CA GLN A 41 11.13 20.70 -12.04
C GLN A 41 11.07 20.58 -10.51
N GLY A 42 10.48 19.51 -9.98
CA GLY A 42 10.34 19.21 -8.56
C GLY A 42 9.05 19.76 -7.91
N ASN A 43 8.14 20.35 -8.68
CA ASN A 43 6.85 20.82 -8.17
C ASN A 43 5.92 19.65 -7.91
N VAL A 44 5.17 19.70 -6.81
CA VAL A 44 4.16 18.68 -6.49
C VAL A 44 2.95 18.83 -7.40
N ILE A 45 2.51 17.71 -7.99
CA ILE A 45 1.26 17.65 -8.74
C ILE A 45 0.15 17.23 -7.77
N GLU A 46 -0.81 18.13 -7.53
CA GLU A 46 -1.88 17.92 -6.57
C GLU A 46 -2.76 16.71 -6.94
N GLY A 47 -3.10 15.89 -5.94
CA GLY A 47 -3.97 14.72 -6.10
C GLY A 47 -3.33 13.52 -6.80
N LEU A 48 -2.06 13.60 -7.22
CA LEU A 48 -1.34 12.48 -7.82
C LEU A 48 -0.19 12.01 -6.90
N TYR A 49 -0.07 10.69 -6.79
CA TYR A 49 0.88 10.05 -5.89
C TYR A 49 1.60 8.88 -6.55
N VAL A 50 2.74 8.54 -5.97
CA VAL A 50 3.50 7.33 -6.24
C VAL A 50 3.57 6.53 -4.95
N SER A 51 3.13 5.28 -4.99
CA SER A 51 3.23 4.39 -3.83
C SER A 51 4.58 3.68 -3.82
N TRP A 52 5.23 3.68 -2.68
CA TRP A 52 6.51 3.03 -2.46
C TRP A 52 6.29 1.82 -1.57
N ILE A 53 6.65 0.65 -2.09
CA ILE A 53 6.63 -0.61 -1.36
C ILE A 53 8.09 -0.99 -1.14
N ILE A 54 8.53 -1.03 0.11
CA ILE A 54 9.94 -1.15 0.45
C ILE A 54 10.14 -2.39 1.32
N LEU A 55 10.96 -3.34 0.86
CA LEU A 55 11.42 -4.43 1.71
C LEU A 55 12.44 -3.88 2.72
N ASN A 56 12.16 -4.04 4.01
CA ASN A 56 13.04 -3.59 5.08
C ASN A 56 13.55 -4.78 5.89
N ASN A 57 14.54 -5.48 5.34
CA ASN A 57 15.31 -6.50 6.05
C ASN A 57 16.79 -6.47 5.63
N PRO A 58 17.49 -5.34 5.84
CA PRO A 58 18.84 -5.15 5.31
C PRO A 58 19.87 -6.15 5.88
N ALA A 59 19.67 -6.62 7.12
CA ALA A 59 20.54 -7.62 7.76
C ALA A 59 20.58 -8.97 7.01
N GLN A 60 19.57 -9.25 6.18
CA GLN A 60 19.48 -10.47 5.39
C GLN A 60 19.32 -10.18 3.88
N TYR A 61 19.93 -9.08 3.41
CA TYR A 61 19.86 -8.65 2.00
C TYR A 61 18.42 -8.55 1.47
N ASN A 62 17.49 -8.13 2.33
CA ASN A 62 16.06 -8.01 2.06
C ASN A 62 15.36 -9.31 1.68
N SER A 63 15.89 -10.45 2.12
CA SER A 63 15.16 -11.72 2.13
C SER A 63 13.84 -11.53 2.86
N TYR A 64 12.73 -11.79 2.18
CA TYR A 64 11.40 -11.55 2.72
C TYR A 64 10.90 -12.75 3.53
N THR A 65 10.22 -12.47 4.64
CA THR A 65 9.47 -13.46 5.39
C THR A 65 8.06 -13.63 4.81
N THR A 66 7.32 -14.64 5.28
CA THR A 66 5.90 -14.80 4.95
C THR A 66 5.06 -13.59 5.36
N GLU A 67 5.46 -12.89 6.43
CA GLU A 67 4.74 -11.69 6.86
C GLU A 67 5.04 -10.51 5.92
N MET A 68 6.30 -10.33 5.52
CA MET A 68 6.69 -9.28 4.59
C MET A 68 6.00 -9.43 3.23
N VAL A 69 5.89 -10.66 2.69
CA VAL A 69 5.25 -10.87 1.38
C VAL A 69 3.75 -10.56 1.42
N LYS A 70 3.05 -10.76 2.56
CA LYS A 70 1.68 -10.26 2.73
C LYS A 70 1.63 -8.73 2.63
N GLY A 71 2.60 -8.06 3.24
CA GLY A 71 2.74 -6.60 3.12
C GLY A 71 3.00 -6.14 1.69
N VAL A 72 3.76 -6.89 0.90
CA VAL A 72 3.96 -6.60 -0.52
C VAL A 72 2.66 -6.77 -1.30
N ILE A 73 1.93 -7.87 -1.09
CA ILE A 73 0.63 -8.13 -1.72
C ILE A 73 -0.38 -7.02 -1.37
N ALA A 74 -0.49 -6.67 -0.09
CA ALA A 74 -1.32 -5.57 0.37
C ALA A 74 -0.92 -4.23 -0.27
N GLY A 75 0.39 -3.98 -0.41
CA GLY A 75 0.93 -2.78 -1.05
C GLY A 75 0.49 -2.63 -2.50
N PHE A 76 0.63 -3.70 -3.29
CA PHE A 76 0.24 -3.68 -4.70
C PHE A 76 -1.28 -3.61 -4.87
N GLU A 77 -2.06 -4.35 -4.07
CA GLU A 77 -3.52 -4.30 -4.14
C GLU A 77 -4.01 -2.89 -3.82
N ASN A 78 -3.61 -2.31 -2.68
CA ASN A 78 -4.08 -1.00 -2.25
C ASN A 78 -3.67 0.09 -3.25
N ALA A 79 -2.44 0.03 -3.78
CA ALA A 79 -1.99 0.93 -4.85
C ALA A 79 -2.81 0.77 -6.14
N SER A 80 -3.26 -0.44 -6.49
CA SER A 80 -4.07 -0.67 -7.70
C SER A 80 -5.51 -0.15 -7.59
N THR A 81 -6.05 -0.11 -6.38
CA THR A 81 -7.42 0.36 -6.11
C THR A 81 -7.50 1.87 -5.84
N ASP A 82 -6.38 2.51 -5.52
CA ASP A 82 -6.29 3.93 -5.22
C ASP A 82 -6.19 4.75 -6.51
N ARG A 83 -7.24 5.55 -6.78
CA ARG A 83 -7.34 6.38 -8.00
C ARG A 83 -6.33 7.53 -8.04
N GLU A 84 -5.73 7.88 -6.90
CA GLU A 84 -4.74 8.94 -6.82
C GLU A 84 -3.32 8.43 -7.12
N VAL A 85 -3.10 7.10 -7.12
CA VAL A 85 -1.79 6.49 -7.35
C VAL A 85 -1.59 6.20 -8.84
N VAL A 86 -0.55 6.80 -9.43
CA VAL A 86 -0.25 6.64 -10.87
C VAL A 86 0.89 5.67 -11.15
N ALA A 87 1.70 5.36 -10.15
CA ALA A 87 2.85 4.47 -10.26
C ALA A 87 3.21 3.83 -8.92
N VAL A 88 3.88 2.68 -8.99
CA VAL A 88 4.43 1.99 -7.82
C VAL A 88 5.95 1.89 -7.98
N VAL A 89 6.68 2.24 -6.93
CA VAL A 89 8.11 1.98 -6.78
C VAL A 89 8.26 0.81 -5.81
N PHE A 90 8.69 -0.34 -6.32
CA PHE A 90 9.03 -1.49 -5.49
C PHE A 90 10.55 -1.56 -5.34
N THR A 91 11.03 -1.45 -4.10
CA THR A 91 12.46 -1.33 -3.79
C THR A 91 12.76 -1.91 -2.41
N ALA A 92 13.96 -1.70 -1.89
CA ALA A 92 14.41 -2.25 -0.63
C ALA A 92 15.30 -1.27 0.16
N VAL A 93 15.50 -1.54 1.46
CA VAL A 93 16.40 -0.75 2.30
C VAL A 93 17.84 -1.26 2.14
N GLY A 94 18.79 -0.33 2.04
CA GLY A 94 20.22 -0.63 2.07
C GLY A 94 20.91 -0.42 0.71
N PRO A 95 22.25 -0.55 0.67
CA PRO A 95 23.05 -0.21 -0.50
C PRO A 95 22.99 -1.25 -1.62
N TYR A 96 22.31 -2.38 -1.40
CA TYR A 96 22.16 -3.49 -2.35
C TYR A 96 20.71 -3.65 -2.83
N ALA A 97 19.92 -2.57 -2.71
CA ALA A 97 18.52 -2.50 -3.11
C ALA A 97 18.34 -2.34 -4.62
#